data_AF-A0A954FZF8-F1
#
_entry.id   AF-A0A954FZF8-F1
#
_cell.length_a   1.000
_cell.length_b   1.000
_cell.length_c   1.000
_cell.angle_alpha   90.00
_cell.angle_beta   90.00
_cell.angle_gamma   90.00
#
_symmetry.space_group_name_H-M   'P 1'
#
loop_
_entity.id
_entity.type
_entity.pdbx_description
1 polymer ?
#
loop_
_entity_poly.entity_id
_entity_poly.type
_entity_poly.pdbx_seq_one_letter_code
_entity_poly.pdbx_strand_id
1 'polypeptide(L)'
;NALHLPSRIRLLGSGPETIITKGPSETVALSEDSDWYDQEITLEKSAGFQVGDGVVLVTKNPSTGSQDVIKRTLVARSGNRFKLNDGIRKNLWLSGKPTASTLFPLLTSEYTKNVVIENLTLDGNRKNNTNLNGNYGGCIFLQDCNRYTIRNVTTRNYNGDGISFQICHDVKVENCHSHDNADLGVHPGSGSQRPLIVNSRIENNHIGLFWCWGVKYGLAEKNQMTGNNFGISIGHNDTDNVMRENVISNSGKVGLLFRDDARGKNFWANRNTVVKNQIINSGAEQGVAIEITGKTSDLIITDNTIVEQRQPMQRTGIRIGPDAGTVKLADNQIQGFMKSIDDQRKAT
;
A
#
# COMPACT_ATOMS: atom_id res chain seq x y z
N ASN A 1 -15.34 -6.51 13.77
CA ASN A 1 -15.54 -6.16 12.34
C ASN A 1 -14.90 -4.81 12.03
N ALA A 2 -14.76 -4.48 10.74
CA ALA A 2 -14.40 -3.16 10.27
C ALA A 2 -15.48 -2.12 10.60
N LEU A 3 -15.10 -0.87 10.84
CA LEU A 3 -16.03 0.26 10.84
C LEU A 3 -16.25 0.72 9.39
N HIS A 4 -17.47 0.58 8.89
CA HIS A 4 -17.87 1.03 7.56
C HIS A 4 -18.28 2.51 7.60
N LEU A 5 -17.64 3.34 6.78
CA LEU A 5 -17.90 4.79 6.75
C LEU A 5 -18.84 5.12 5.56
N PRO A 6 -20.09 5.54 5.81
CA PRO A 6 -20.99 5.98 4.73
C PRO A 6 -20.60 7.35 4.18
N SER A 7 -21.22 7.76 3.07
CA SER A 7 -20.98 9.08 2.48
C SER A 7 -21.36 10.24 3.42
N ARG A 8 -20.64 11.37 3.31
CA ARG A 8 -20.95 12.64 4.01
C ARG A 8 -20.86 12.56 5.54
N ILE A 9 -19.89 11.82 6.05
CA ILE A 9 -19.60 11.78 7.48
C ILE A 9 -18.23 12.35 7.81
N ARG A 10 -18.06 12.69 9.08
CA ARG A 10 -16.78 13.01 9.70
C ARG A 10 -16.58 12.08 10.89
N LEU A 11 -15.58 11.23 10.82
CA LEU A 11 -15.07 10.47 11.95
C LEU A 11 -13.98 11.31 12.62
N LEU A 12 -14.27 11.81 13.81
CA LEU A 12 -13.41 12.71 14.58
C LEU A 12 -13.01 12.06 15.90
N GLY A 13 -11.71 11.91 16.14
CA GLY A 13 -11.18 11.64 17.47
C GLY A 13 -10.70 12.90 18.20
N SER A 14 -10.14 12.69 19.38
CA SER A 14 -9.59 13.74 20.24
C SER A 14 -8.05 13.82 20.19
N GLY A 15 -7.43 13.29 19.13
CA GLY A 15 -5.98 13.23 18.95
C GLY A 15 -5.43 11.80 19.08
N PRO A 16 -4.11 11.65 19.28
CA PRO A 16 -3.43 10.35 19.23
C PRO A 16 -3.92 9.35 20.29
N GLU A 17 -4.51 9.83 21.39
CA GLU A 17 -5.09 9.00 22.46
C GLU A 17 -6.46 8.39 22.11
N THR A 18 -7.10 8.84 21.02
CA THR A 18 -8.26 8.12 20.49
C THR A 18 -7.78 6.95 19.63
N ILE A 19 -7.78 5.76 20.21
CA ILE A 19 -7.19 4.57 19.58
C ILE A 19 -8.28 3.56 19.22
N ILE A 20 -8.31 3.14 17.95
CA ILE A 20 -9.06 1.96 17.48
C ILE A 20 -8.04 0.84 17.23
N THR A 21 -8.17 -0.26 17.98
CA THR A 21 -7.21 -1.38 17.93
C THR A 21 -7.83 -2.63 17.37
N LYS A 22 -7.09 -3.37 16.52
CA LYS A 22 -7.48 -4.68 16.00
C LYS A 22 -7.30 -5.75 17.09
N GLY A 23 -8.36 -6.50 17.39
CA GLY A 23 -8.25 -7.73 18.21
C GLY A 23 -7.41 -8.81 17.50
N PRO A 24 -6.80 -9.76 18.23
CA PRO A 24 -6.06 -10.88 17.64
C PRO A 24 -6.87 -11.64 16.58
N SER A 25 -6.20 -12.15 15.54
CA SER A 25 -6.88 -12.98 14.53
C SER A 25 -6.78 -14.46 14.88
N GLU A 26 -7.83 -15.23 14.58
CA GLU A 26 -7.79 -16.69 14.50
C GLU A 26 -7.97 -17.11 13.03
N THR A 27 -7.34 -18.21 12.63
CA THR A 27 -7.54 -18.86 11.33
C THR A 27 -7.96 -20.30 11.55
N VAL A 28 -9.05 -20.72 10.89
CA VAL A 28 -9.61 -22.07 10.99
C VAL A 28 -9.96 -22.59 9.60
N ALA A 29 -9.79 -23.90 9.37
CA ALA A 29 -10.21 -24.53 8.13
C ALA A 29 -11.73 -24.69 8.06
N LEU A 30 -12.27 -24.72 6.85
CA LEU A 30 -13.67 -25.10 6.65
C LEU A 30 -13.78 -26.64 6.68
N SER A 31 -14.90 -27.15 7.17
CA SER A 31 -15.18 -28.59 7.25
C SER A 31 -16.10 -29.11 6.14
N GLU A 32 -16.73 -28.22 5.38
CA GLU A 32 -17.66 -28.55 4.29
C GLU A 32 -17.34 -27.72 3.05
N ASP A 33 -17.65 -28.26 1.87
CA ASP A 33 -17.62 -27.51 0.62
C ASP A 33 -18.67 -26.39 0.62
N SER A 34 -18.40 -25.32 -0.14
CA SER A 34 -19.35 -24.24 -0.39
C SER A 34 -19.19 -23.74 -1.84
N ASP A 35 -20.30 -23.72 -2.58
CA ASP A 35 -20.32 -23.43 -4.02
C ASP A 35 -20.56 -21.95 -4.31
N TRP A 36 -20.23 -21.51 -5.53
CA TRP A 36 -20.19 -20.12 -5.99
C TRP A 36 -21.29 -19.17 -5.45
N TYR A 37 -22.52 -19.62 -5.25
CA TYR A 37 -23.64 -18.78 -4.80
C TYR A 37 -24.03 -18.98 -3.35
N ASP A 38 -23.34 -19.85 -2.62
CA ASP A 38 -23.69 -20.19 -1.26
C ASP A 38 -23.57 -19.00 -0.31
N GLN A 39 -24.59 -18.95 0.55
CA GLN A 39 -24.78 -18.09 1.70
C GLN A 39 -23.90 -18.39 2.91
N GLU A 40 -23.32 -19.59 2.95
CA GLU A 40 -23.02 -20.25 4.22
C GLU A 40 -21.71 -21.03 4.16
N ILE A 41 -21.02 -21.08 5.30
CA ILE A 41 -19.80 -21.86 5.49
C ILE A 41 -19.90 -22.65 6.79
N THR A 42 -19.17 -23.75 6.88
CA THR A 42 -19.03 -24.53 8.11
C THR A 42 -17.57 -24.60 8.50
N LEU A 43 -17.23 -24.17 9.72
CA LEU A 43 -15.86 -24.19 10.24
C LEU A 43 -15.57 -25.52 10.96
N GLU A 44 -14.33 -26.01 10.95
CA GLU A 44 -13.95 -27.17 11.78
C GLU A 44 -14.16 -26.90 13.28
N LYS A 45 -13.91 -25.66 13.70
CA LYS A 45 -14.15 -25.14 15.06
C LYS A 45 -14.51 -23.67 15.02
N SER A 46 -15.21 -23.18 16.04
CA SER A 46 -15.79 -21.82 15.99
C SER A 46 -15.72 -21.06 17.32
N ALA A 47 -14.80 -21.44 18.21
CA ALA A 47 -14.69 -20.83 19.54
C ALA A 47 -14.29 -19.34 19.49
N GLY A 48 -13.37 -18.95 18.60
CA GLY A 48 -12.99 -17.54 18.41
C GLY A 48 -13.74 -16.80 17.31
N PHE A 49 -14.92 -17.30 16.89
CA PHE A 49 -15.77 -16.67 15.88
C PHE A 49 -17.16 -16.38 16.45
N GLN A 50 -17.69 -15.20 16.15
CA GLN A 50 -19.03 -14.77 16.57
C GLN A 50 -19.79 -14.06 15.44
N VAL A 51 -21.11 -13.98 15.60
CA VAL A 51 -21.94 -13.15 14.73
C VAL A 51 -21.49 -11.69 14.85
N GLY A 52 -21.34 -11.04 13.72
CA GLY A 52 -20.80 -9.70 13.58
C GLY A 52 -19.33 -9.66 13.16
N ASP A 53 -18.58 -10.76 13.24
CA ASP A 53 -17.17 -10.77 12.84
C ASP A 53 -17.00 -10.56 11.33
N GLY A 54 -16.00 -9.74 10.99
CA GLY A 54 -15.47 -9.64 9.64
C GLY A 54 -14.48 -10.77 9.42
N VAL A 55 -14.62 -11.49 8.32
CA VAL A 55 -13.78 -12.63 7.98
C VAL A 55 -13.23 -12.51 6.56
N VAL A 56 -12.03 -13.05 6.38
CA VAL A 56 -11.43 -13.31 5.08
C VAL A 56 -11.43 -14.82 4.87
N LEU A 57 -12.04 -15.25 3.76
CA LEU A 57 -12.02 -16.63 3.30
C LEU A 57 -10.95 -16.74 2.21
N VAL A 58 -10.08 -17.73 2.32
CA VAL A 58 -8.99 -17.98 1.37
C VAL A 58 -9.06 -19.43 0.92
N THR A 59 -8.89 -19.65 -0.38
CA THR A 59 -8.77 -21.00 -0.95
C THR A 59 -7.86 -20.99 -2.15
N LYS A 60 -7.26 -22.13 -2.46
CA LYS A 60 -6.60 -22.34 -3.75
C LYS A 60 -7.63 -22.83 -4.76
N ASN A 61 -7.88 -22.05 -5.81
CA ASN A 61 -8.73 -22.43 -6.91
C ASN A 61 -8.16 -23.66 -7.62
N PRO A 62 -8.85 -24.81 -7.64
CA PRO A 62 -8.27 -26.05 -8.18
C PRO A 62 -8.19 -26.06 -9.70
N SER A 63 -9.00 -25.25 -10.40
CA SER A 63 -9.01 -25.18 -11.86
C SER A 63 -7.87 -24.31 -12.42
N THR A 64 -7.50 -23.24 -11.70
CA THR A 64 -6.51 -22.26 -12.18
C THR A 64 -5.23 -22.24 -11.34
N GLY A 65 -5.26 -22.81 -10.14
CA GLY A 65 -4.18 -22.74 -9.17
C GLY A 65 -4.04 -21.39 -8.46
N SER A 66 -4.84 -20.38 -8.82
CA SER A 66 -4.80 -19.05 -8.20
C SER A 66 -5.37 -19.08 -6.78
N GLN A 67 -4.96 -18.13 -5.94
CA GLN A 67 -5.59 -17.92 -4.64
C GLN A 67 -6.83 -17.04 -4.81
N ASP A 68 -7.99 -17.53 -4.39
CA ASP A 68 -9.21 -16.72 -4.26
C ASP A 68 -9.29 -16.16 -2.83
N VAL A 69 -9.67 -14.89 -2.70
CA VAL A 69 -9.79 -14.16 -1.43
C VAL A 69 -11.16 -13.48 -1.38
N ILE A 70 -11.92 -13.73 -0.31
CA ILE A 70 -13.31 -13.28 -0.18
C ILE A 70 -13.51 -12.64 1.18
N LYS A 71 -14.05 -11.41 1.24
CA LYS A 71 -14.33 -10.69 2.49
C LYS A 71 -15.81 -10.75 2.84
N ARG A 72 -16.18 -11.24 4.01
CA ARG A 72 -17.60 -11.33 4.43
C ARG A 72 -17.76 -10.95 5.90
N THR A 73 -19.01 -10.77 6.31
CA THR A 73 -19.40 -10.67 7.73
C THR A 73 -20.26 -11.87 8.10
N LEU A 74 -20.01 -12.46 9.27
CA LEU A 74 -20.85 -13.52 9.82
C LEU A 74 -22.13 -12.91 10.38
N VAL A 75 -23.31 -13.30 9.90
CA VAL A 75 -24.60 -12.66 10.27
C VAL A 75 -25.56 -13.57 11.02
N ALA A 76 -25.35 -14.89 10.97
CA ALA A 76 -26.07 -15.86 11.80
C ALA A 76 -25.20 -17.09 12.05
N ARG A 77 -25.52 -17.88 13.08
CA ARG A 77 -24.77 -19.06 13.48
C ARG A 77 -25.70 -20.19 13.93
N SER A 78 -25.37 -21.41 13.55
CA SER A 78 -25.90 -22.66 14.14
C SER A 78 -24.73 -23.63 14.34
N GLY A 79 -24.29 -23.82 15.59
CA GLY A 79 -23.08 -24.59 15.89
C GLY A 79 -21.84 -24.00 15.21
N ASN A 80 -21.19 -24.78 14.35
CA ASN A 80 -20.03 -24.35 13.56
C ASN A 80 -20.40 -23.76 12.19
N ARG A 81 -21.68 -23.77 11.81
CA ARG A 81 -22.18 -23.25 10.53
C ARG A 81 -22.55 -21.78 10.68
N PHE A 82 -22.11 -20.96 9.74
CA PHE A 82 -22.37 -19.53 9.72
C PHE A 82 -23.01 -19.09 8.42
N LYS A 83 -23.97 -18.19 8.53
CA LYS A 83 -24.48 -17.41 7.39
C LYS A 83 -23.63 -16.18 7.20
N LEU A 84 -23.34 -15.85 5.94
CA LEU A 84 -22.59 -14.67 5.51
C LEU A 84 -23.54 -13.52 5.15
N ASN A 85 -23.05 -12.28 5.13
CA ASN A 85 -23.84 -11.12 4.72
C ASN A 85 -24.16 -11.09 3.21
N ASP A 86 -23.39 -11.79 2.38
CA ASP A 86 -23.59 -11.93 0.93
C ASP A 86 -23.00 -13.28 0.44
N GLY A 87 -23.41 -13.74 -0.75
CA GLY A 87 -22.94 -14.97 -1.40
C GLY A 87 -21.43 -14.97 -1.63
N ILE A 88 -20.75 -16.12 -1.59
CA ILE A 88 -19.28 -16.17 -1.70
C ILE A 88 -18.72 -15.77 -3.08
N ARG A 89 -19.50 -15.93 -4.16
CA ARG A 89 -19.16 -15.58 -5.57
C ARG A 89 -17.87 -16.23 -6.10
N LYS A 90 -17.45 -17.34 -5.47
CA LYS A 90 -16.28 -18.18 -5.73
C LYS A 90 -16.53 -19.56 -5.11
N ASN A 91 -15.77 -20.59 -5.46
CA ASN A 91 -15.92 -21.90 -4.84
C ASN A 91 -14.93 -22.07 -3.67
N LEU A 92 -15.41 -22.51 -2.52
CA LEU A 92 -14.61 -22.87 -1.35
C LEU A 92 -14.64 -24.39 -1.17
N TRP A 93 -14.09 -25.11 -2.13
CA TRP A 93 -14.02 -26.57 -2.06
C TRP A 93 -12.86 -27.04 -1.20
N LEU A 94 -13.06 -28.09 -0.40
CA LEU A 94 -12.09 -28.72 0.50
C LEU A 94 -10.81 -29.16 -0.22
N SER A 95 -10.91 -29.52 -1.51
CA SER A 95 -9.75 -29.79 -2.37
C SER A 95 -8.78 -28.60 -2.49
N GLY A 96 -9.29 -27.37 -2.36
CA GLY A 96 -8.54 -26.12 -2.32
C GLY A 96 -8.02 -25.73 -0.93
N LYS A 97 -8.28 -26.54 0.10
CA LYS A 97 -7.92 -26.32 1.51
C LYS A 97 -8.37 -24.95 2.04
N PRO A 98 -9.67 -24.63 1.99
CA PRO A 98 -10.19 -23.33 2.33
C PRO A 98 -10.05 -23.04 3.82
N THR A 99 -9.75 -21.78 4.14
CA THR A 99 -9.68 -21.27 5.50
C THR A 99 -10.52 -20.02 5.68
N ALA A 100 -10.94 -19.76 6.92
CA ALA A 100 -11.54 -18.52 7.38
C ALA A 100 -10.68 -17.89 8.45
N SER A 101 -10.38 -16.61 8.31
CA SER A 101 -9.61 -15.82 9.27
C SER A 101 -10.39 -14.60 9.76
N THR A 102 -10.35 -14.28 11.05
CA THR A 102 -10.94 -13.03 11.62
C THR A 102 -10.09 -11.80 11.29
N LEU A 103 -9.90 -11.56 10.00
CA LEU A 103 -9.15 -10.45 9.42
C LEU A 103 -10.11 -9.46 8.78
N PHE A 104 -9.83 -8.17 8.95
CA PHE A 104 -10.60 -7.07 8.38
C PHE A 104 -9.79 -5.77 8.53
N PRO A 105 -9.97 -4.79 7.62
CA PRO A 105 -9.43 -3.45 7.84
C PRO A 105 -10.10 -2.76 9.04
N LEU A 106 -9.42 -1.85 9.73
CA LEU A 106 -10.04 -1.15 10.86
C LEU A 106 -11.15 -0.19 10.40
N LEU A 107 -10.85 0.64 9.40
CA LEU A 107 -11.82 1.50 8.73
C LEU A 107 -11.95 1.08 7.26
N THR A 108 -13.18 1.04 6.76
CA THR A 108 -13.42 0.68 5.36
C THR A 108 -14.55 1.48 4.71
N SER A 109 -14.52 1.56 3.38
CA SER A 109 -15.59 2.15 2.57
C SER A 109 -15.58 1.60 1.15
N GLU A 110 -16.77 1.51 0.56
CA GLU A 110 -16.97 1.10 -0.83
C GLU A 110 -18.08 1.95 -1.47
N TYR A 111 -17.87 2.51 -2.66
CA TYR A 111 -18.85 3.34 -3.39
C TYR A 111 -19.37 4.57 -2.62
N THR A 112 -18.53 5.20 -1.79
CA THR A 112 -18.91 6.35 -0.96
C THR A 112 -18.12 7.61 -1.29
N LYS A 113 -18.60 8.76 -0.79
CA LYS A 113 -17.96 10.05 -1.05
C LYS A 113 -18.12 11.08 0.06
N ASN A 114 -17.23 12.06 0.06
CA ASN A 114 -17.22 13.20 0.98
C ASN A 114 -17.08 12.76 2.43
N VAL A 115 -15.98 12.08 2.75
CA VAL A 115 -15.72 11.58 4.11
C VAL A 115 -14.46 12.19 4.66
N VAL A 116 -14.50 12.53 5.95
CA VAL A 116 -13.35 13.04 6.69
C VAL A 116 -13.03 12.08 7.84
N ILE A 117 -11.77 11.67 7.95
CA ILE A 117 -11.24 10.87 9.05
C ILE A 117 -10.11 11.68 9.68
N GLU A 118 -10.22 12.00 10.98
CA GLU A 118 -9.23 12.87 11.59
C GLU A 118 -9.04 12.75 13.09
N ASN A 119 -7.82 13.12 13.51
CA ASN A 119 -7.39 13.22 14.92
C ASN A 119 -7.58 11.90 15.70
N LEU A 120 -7.11 10.78 15.15
CA LEU A 120 -7.20 9.46 15.81
C LEU A 120 -6.02 8.55 15.44
N THR A 121 -5.87 7.46 16.18
CA THR A 121 -4.89 6.40 15.95
C THR A 121 -5.59 5.09 15.60
N LEU A 122 -5.06 4.40 14.60
CA LEU A 122 -5.45 3.04 14.20
C LEU A 122 -4.27 2.10 14.46
N ASP A 123 -4.46 1.14 15.37
CA ASP A 123 -3.44 0.16 15.75
C ASP A 123 -3.83 -1.24 15.30
N GLY A 124 -3.10 -1.77 14.31
CA GLY A 124 -3.41 -3.05 13.70
C GLY A 124 -2.95 -4.28 14.50
N ASN A 125 -2.29 -4.12 15.66
CA ASN A 125 -1.87 -5.22 16.52
C ASN A 125 -1.10 -6.33 15.76
N ARG A 126 -0.09 -5.92 14.99
CA ARG A 126 0.66 -6.73 14.00
C ARG A 126 1.07 -8.11 14.50
N LYS A 127 1.65 -8.19 15.69
CA LYS A 127 2.24 -9.43 16.24
C LYS A 127 1.20 -10.53 16.48
N ASN A 128 -0.08 -10.16 16.62
CA ASN A 128 -1.17 -11.07 16.95
C ASN A 128 -2.16 -11.26 15.79
N ASN A 129 -1.83 -10.78 14.59
CA ASN A 129 -2.69 -10.90 13.42
C ASN A 129 -1.92 -11.52 12.25
N THR A 130 -2.56 -12.39 11.48
CA THR A 130 -2.06 -12.86 10.19
C THR A 130 -2.08 -11.70 9.17
N ASN A 131 -1.25 -11.79 8.12
CA ASN A 131 -1.16 -10.73 7.12
C ASN A 131 -2.47 -10.61 6.29
N LEU A 132 -2.93 -9.38 6.08
CA LEU A 132 -3.95 -9.02 5.11
C LEU A 132 -3.46 -7.81 4.30
N ASN A 133 -2.98 -8.06 3.09
CA ASN A 133 -2.35 -7.03 2.27
C ASN A 133 -3.31 -5.94 1.74
N GLY A 134 -2.70 -4.89 1.19
CA GLY A 134 -3.33 -3.71 0.61
C GLY A 134 -4.39 -3.88 -0.47
N ASN A 135 -4.49 -5.05 -1.09
CA ASN A 135 -5.55 -5.31 -2.08
C ASN A 135 -6.89 -5.63 -1.41
N TYR A 136 -6.85 -6.00 -0.12
CA TYR A 136 -8.02 -6.48 0.61
C TYR A 136 -8.25 -5.74 1.93
N GLY A 137 -7.21 -5.16 2.55
CA GLY A 137 -7.34 -4.47 3.83
C GLY A 137 -6.18 -3.52 4.16
N GLY A 138 -6.19 -3.02 5.39
CA GLY A 138 -5.24 -2.06 5.95
C GLY A 138 -5.80 -1.44 7.23
N CYS A 139 -5.07 -0.55 7.90
CA CYS A 139 -5.70 0.29 8.94
C CYS A 139 -6.87 1.09 8.32
N ILE A 140 -6.66 1.67 7.14
CA ILE A 140 -7.70 2.25 6.30
C ILE A 140 -7.67 1.54 4.95
N PHE A 141 -8.81 1.00 4.52
CA PHE A 141 -8.98 0.43 3.18
C PHE A 141 -10.19 1.06 2.48
N LEU A 142 -9.97 1.73 1.35
CA LEU A 142 -11.03 2.35 0.56
C LEU A 142 -11.06 1.73 -0.83
N GLN A 143 -12.27 1.54 -1.38
CA GLN A 143 -12.46 1.04 -2.73
C GLN A 143 -13.57 1.83 -3.43
N ASP A 144 -13.38 2.25 -4.68
CA ASP A 144 -14.40 2.97 -5.45
C ASP A 144 -14.95 4.22 -4.75
N CYS A 145 -14.09 4.94 -4.02
CA CYS A 145 -14.46 6.10 -3.21
C CYS A 145 -14.05 7.43 -3.85
N ASN A 146 -14.68 8.53 -3.45
CA ASN A 146 -14.37 9.86 -3.98
C ASN A 146 -14.38 10.96 -2.90
N ARG A 147 -13.42 11.90 -2.93
CA ARG A 147 -13.31 13.02 -1.99
C ARG A 147 -13.24 12.56 -0.54
N TYR A 148 -12.13 11.92 -0.20
CA TYR A 148 -11.80 11.52 1.17
C TYR A 148 -10.67 12.40 1.71
N THR A 149 -10.82 12.88 2.93
CA THR A 149 -9.74 13.56 3.65
C THR A 149 -9.36 12.74 4.88
N ILE A 150 -8.10 12.33 4.95
CA ILE A 150 -7.48 11.63 6.07
C ILE A 150 -6.46 12.60 6.64
N ARG A 151 -6.72 13.11 7.85
CA ARG A 151 -5.95 14.23 8.41
C ARG A 151 -5.57 14.03 9.86
N ASN A 152 -4.30 14.24 10.21
CA ASN A 152 -3.83 14.04 11.59
C ASN A 152 -4.17 12.62 12.11
N VAL A 153 -4.04 11.61 11.25
CA VAL A 153 -4.29 10.21 11.60
C VAL A 153 -2.97 9.47 11.76
N THR A 154 -2.87 8.66 12.80
CA THR A 154 -1.77 7.70 12.95
C THR A 154 -2.24 6.31 12.53
N THR A 155 -1.54 5.63 11.62
CA THR A 155 -1.77 4.22 11.29
C THR A 155 -0.52 3.42 11.63
N ARG A 156 -0.64 2.47 12.55
CA ARG A 156 0.51 1.71 13.02
C ARG A 156 0.25 0.24 13.22
N ASN A 157 1.33 -0.54 13.18
CA ASN A 157 1.32 -1.96 13.54
C ASN A 157 0.23 -2.76 12.81
N TYR A 158 -0.12 -2.46 11.56
CA TYR A 158 -1.00 -3.34 10.80
C TYR A 158 -0.17 -4.44 10.13
N ASN A 159 -0.61 -5.71 10.22
CA ASN A 159 0.03 -6.78 9.45
C ASN A 159 -0.47 -6.73 8.00
N GLY A 160 -0.05 -5.70 7.28
CA GLY A 160 -0.52 -5.31 5.97
C GLY A 160 -0.21 -3.83 5.75
N ASP A 161 -1.13 -3.09 5.15
CA ASP A 161 -0.97 -1.67 4.84
C ASP A 161 -1.48 -0.75 5.94
N GLY A 162 -0.88 0.44 6.06
CA GLY A 162 -1.41 1.54 6.85
C GLY A 162 -2.65 2.16 6.18
N ILE A 163 -2.46 2.83 5.05
CA ILE A 163 -3.54 3.50 4.30
C ILE A 163 -3.54 3.00 2.86
N SER A 164 -4.51 2.16 2.50
CA SER A 164 -4.72 1.68 1.13
C SER A 164 -6.01 2.23 0.54
N PHE A 165 -5.95 2.69 -0.71
CA PHE A 165 -7.13 3.11 -1.45
C PHE A 165 -7.04 2.75 -2.94
N GLN A 166 -8.08 2.09 -3.43
CA GLN A 166 -8.14 1.45 -4.74
C GLN A 166 -9.29 2.04 -5.54
N ILE A 167 -9.07 2.43 -6.81
CA ILE A 167 -10.11 3.07 -7.66
C ILE A 167 -10.71 4.31 -6.96
N CYS A 168 -9.88 5.08 -6.25
CA CYS A 168 -10.33 6.24 -5.48
C CYS A 168 -9.91 7.55 -6.13
N HIS A 169 -10.75 8.58 -6.02
CA HIS A 169 -10.49 9.88 -6.62
C HIS A 169 -10.47 10.98 -5.56
N ASP A 170 -9.54 11.93 -5.72
CA ASP A 170 -9.45 13.11 -4.87
C ASP A 170 -9.30 12.74 -3.37
N VAL A 171 -8.42 11.77 -3.08
CA VAL A 171 -8.06 11.37 -1.71
C VAL A 171 -6.93 12.25 -1.21
N LYS A 172 -7.11 12.90 -0.05
CA LYS A 172 -6.10 13.70 0.64
C LYS A 172 -5.62 12.97 1.89
N VAL A 173 -4.34 12.66 1.96
CA VAL A 173 -3.62 12.19 3.15
C VAL A 173 -2.74 13.36 3.62
N GLU A 174 -3.11 13.99 4.72
CA GLU A 174 -2.50 15.23 5.20
C GLU A 174 -2.07 15.11 6.66
N ASN A 175 -0.83 15.52 6.98
CA ASN A 175 -0.33 15.55 8.36
C ASN A 175 -0.48 14.20 9.08
N CYS A 176 -0.39 13.08 8.35
CA CYS A 176 -0.58 11.74 8.92
C CYS A 176 0.75 11.12 9.34
N HIS A 177 0.69 10.10 10.18
CA HIS A 177 1.83 9.30 10.58
C HIS A 177 1.56 7.81 10.34
N SER A 178 2.17 7.24 9.30
CA SER A 178 1.99 5.82 8.96
C SER A 178 3.26 5.02 9.21
N HIS A 179 3.28 4.16 10.24
CA HIS A 179 4.52 3.54 10.69
C HIS A 179 4.42 2.10 11.19
N ASP A 180 5.51 1.34 11.07
CA ASP A 180 5.66 -0.04 11.55
C ASP A 180 4.61 -1.04 11.01
N ASN A 181 3.94 -0.69 9.90
CA ASN A 181 3.07 -1.61 9.18
C ASN A 181 3.92 -2.64 8.43
N ALA A 182 3.38 -3.84 8.20
CA ALA A 182 4.16 -4.91 7.59
C ALA A 182 4.53 -4.61 6.14
N ASP A 183 3.59 -4.04 5.39
CA ASP A 183 3.70 -3.86 3.96
C ASP A 183 3.87 -2.37 3.64
N LEU A 184 2.78 -1.61 3.44
CA LEU A 184 2.86 -0.29 2.83
C LEU A 184 2.41 0.82 3.79
N GLY A 185 3.11 1.95 3.80
CA GLY A 185 2.73 3.12 4.59
C GLY A 185 1.49 3.82 4.03
N VAL A 186 1.59 4.26 2.77
CA VAL A 186 0.48 4.82 1.98
C VAL A 186 0.47 4.17 0.60
N HIS A 187 -0.70 3.71 0.17
CA HIS A 187 -0.88 2.87 -1.02
C HIS A 187 -2.07 3.38 -1.86
N PRO A 188 -1.85 4.41 -2.70
CA PRO A 188 -2.72 4.67 -3.83
C PRO A 188 -2.60 3.55 -4.88
N GLY A 189 -3.72 2.97 -5.30
CA GLY A 189 -3.71 1.90 -6.29
C GLY A 189 -4.93 1.85 -7.20
N SER A 190 -4.90 0.87 -8.11
CA SER A 190 -5.97 0.49 -9.03
C SER A 190 -6.68 1.66 -9.70
N GLY A 191 -5.97 2.48 -10.47
CA GLY A 191 -6.56 3.55 -11.26
C GLY A 191 -6.94 4.81 -10.46
N SER A 192 -6.55 4.91 -9.18
CA SER A 192 -6.81 6.10 -8.36
C SER A 192 -6.30 7.39 -9.03
N GLN A 193 -7.03 8.49 -8.87
CA GLN A 193 -6.76 9.75 -9.59
C GLN A 193 -6.63 10.92 -8.62
N ARG A 194 -5.65 11.79 -8.87
CA ARG A 194 -5.41 13.03 -8.14
C ARG A 194 -5.26 12.87 -6.61
N PRO A 195 -4.56 11.83 -6.10
CA PRO A 195 -4.31 11.77 -4.67
C PRO A 195 -3.33 12.87 -4.23
N LEU A 196 -3.57 13.44 -3.06
CA LEU A 196 -2.68 14.42 -2.42
C LEU A 196 -2.11 13.78 -1.14
N ILE A 197 -0.82 13.49 -1.12
CA ILE A 197 -0.10 12.97 0.05
C ILE A 197 0.83 14.07 0.52
N VAL A 198 0.48 14.78 1.59
CA VAL A 198 1.14 16.02 1.97
C VAL A 198 1.52 16.06 3.45
N ASN A 199 2.68 16.62 3.74
CA ASN A 199 3.15 16.93 5.11
C ASN A 199 3.09 15.74 6.08
N SER A 200 3.25 14.50 5.58
CA SER A 200 3.08 13.28 6.39
C SER A 200 4.42 12.64 6.74
N ARG A 201 4.44 11.88 7.85
CA ARG A 201 5.55 11.01 8.24
C ARG A 201 5.22 9.57 7.90
N ILE A 202 6.14 8.87 7.25
CA ILE A 202 5.92 7.49 6.79
C ILE A 202 7.16 6.66 7.10
N GLU A 203 7.10 5.80 8.12
CA GLU A 203 8.29 5.26 8.76
C GLU A 203 8.28 3.74 8.92
N ASN A 204 9.42 3.08 8.73
CA ASN A 204 9.61 1.65 9.06
C ASN A 204 8.60 0.67 8.43
N ASN A 205 8.10 0.97 7.23
CA ASN A 205 7.26 0.05 6.44
C ASN A 205 8.12 -0.70 5.41
N HIS A 206 7.57 -1.73 4.76
CA HIS A 206 8.25 -2.31 3.61
C HIS A 206 8.40 -1.27 2.48
N ILE A 207 7.33 -0.53 2.16
CA ILE A 207 7.40 0.63 1.27
C ILE A 207 6.74 1.81 1.97
N GLY A 208 7.39 2.98 1.95
CA GLY A 208 6.80 4.21 2.47
C GLY A 208 5.57 4.62 1.67
N LEU A 209 5.79 5.09 0.44
CA LEU A 209 4.72 5.40 -0.52
C LEU A 209 4.78 4.46 -1.72
N PHE A 210 3.68 3.74 -1.96
CA PHE A 210 3.55 2.83 -3.07
C PHE A 210 2.52 3.32 -4.09
N TRP A 211 3.02 3.92 -5.17
CA TRP A 211 2.24 4.09 -6.39
C TRP A 211 2.18 2.70 -7.05
N CYS A 212 0.98 2.11 -7.04
CA CYS A 212 0.83 0.69 -7.30
C CYS A 212 0.49 0.34 -8.76
N TRP A 213 -0.62 0.90 -9.24
CA TRP A 213 -1.31 0.44 -10.45
C TRP A 213 -2.20 1.54 -11.02
N GLY A 214 -1.75 2.21 -12.09
CA GLY A 214 -2.54 3.16 -12.85
C GLY A 214 -2.86 4.48 -12.14
N VAL A 215 -2.08 4.85 -11.12
CA VAL A 215 -2.29 6.09 -10.37
C VAL A 215 -1.82 7.29 -11.16
N LYS A 216 -2.67 8.31 -11.29
CA LYS A 216 -2.33 9.49 -12.11
C LYS A 216 -2.64 10.82 -11.45
N TYR A 217 -1.89 11.82 -11.88
CA TYR A 217 -2.05 13.23 -11.48
C TYR A 217 -1.95 13.44 -9.95
N GLY A 218 -1.25 12.54 -9.27
CA GLY A 218 -1.03 12.62 -7.83
C GLY A 218 0.10 13.57 -7.45
N LEU A 219 0.05 14.06 -6.22
CA LEU A 219 1.08 14.89 -5.61
C LEU A 219 1.53 14.27 -4.29
N ALA A 220 2.81 13.93 -4.19
CA ALA A 220 3.48 13.67 -2.92
C ALA A 220 4.39 14.87 -2.59
N GLU A 221 4.02 15.63 -1.57
CA GLU A 221 4.72 16.87 -1.20
C GLU A 221 5.08 16.95 0.28
N LYS A 222 6.32 17.37 0.58
CA LYS A 222 6.75 17.69 1.96
C LYS A 222 6.59 16.53 2.95
N ASN A 223 6.66 15.29 2.46
CA ASN A 223 6.60 14.11 3.31
C ASN A 223 8.00 13.73 3.82
N GLN A 224 8.05 13.13 4.99
CA GLN A 224 9.25 12.53 5.57
C GLN A 224 9.08 11.01 5.54
N MET A 225 9.96 10.32 4.83
CA MET A 225 9.90 8.88 4.62
C MET A 225 11.20 8.22 5.10
N THR A 226 11.20 7.69 6.32
CA THR A 226 12.42 7.25 7.00
C THR A 226 12.39 5.77 7.36
N GLY A 227 13.50 5.06 7.14
CA GLY A 227 13.65 3.67 7.60
C GLY A 227 12.81 2.63 6.87
N ASN A 228 12.10 3.01 5.80
CA ASN A 228 11.37 2.05 4.96
C ASN A 228 12.35 1.21 4.13
N ASN A 229 12.00 -0.01 3.70
CA ASN A 229 12.88 -0.72 2.75
C ASN A 229 12.96 0.02 1.41
N PHE A 230 11.81 0.47 0.91
CA PHE A 230 11.72 1.39 -0.22
C PHE A 230 11.10 2.69 0.26
N GLY A 231 11.75 3.84 0.03
CA GLY A 231 11.16 5.13 0.37
C GLY A 231 9.88 5.37 -0.44
N ILE A 232 10.04 5.41 -1.76
CA ILE A 232 8.96 5.46 -2.73
C ILE A 232 9.16 4.37 -3.78
N SER A 233 8.08 3.71 -4.19
CA SER A 233 8.06 2.78 -5.31
C SER A 233 6.89 3.10 -6.24
N ILE A 234 7.15 3.14 -7.54
CA ILE A 234 6.20 3.56 -8.58
C ILE A 234 6.31 2.66 -9.82
N GLY A 235 5.19 2.27 -10.42
CA GLY A 235 5.19 1.35 -11.57
C GLY A 235 3.80 0.88 -11.99
N HIS A 236 3.67 0.20 -13.13
CA HIS A 236 2.37 -0.19 -13.69
C HIS A 236 1.49 1.01 -14.09
N ASN A 237 1.90 1.76 -15.12
CA ASN A 237 1.12 2.86 -15.72
C ASN A 237 0.75 3.98 -14.72
N ASP A 238 1.53 4.12 -13.65
CA ASP A 238 1.48 5.27 -12.77
C ASP A 238 2.14 6.45 -13.48
N THR A 239 1.35 7.41 -13.97
CA THR A 239 1.86 8.48 -14.84
C THR A 239 1.43 9.85 -14.38
N ASP A 240 2.18 10.88 -14.78
CA ASP A 240 1.80 12.27 -14.56
C ASP A 240 1.72 12.65 -13.06
N ASN A 241 2.44 11.93 -12.19
CA ASN A 241 2.53 12.24 -10.77
C ASN A 241 3.75 13.13 -10.48
N VAL A 242 3.63 13.94 -9.41
CA VAL A 242 4.67 14.85 -8.95
C VAL A 242 5.08 14.45 -7.53
N MET A 243 6.37 14.17 -7.37
CA MET A 243 7.02 13.96 -6.08
C MET A 243 7.93 15.15 -5.83
N ARG A 244 7.54 16.04 -4.91
CA ARG A 244 8.29 17.27 -4.65
C ARG A 244 8.57 17.54 -3.18
N GLU A 245 9.74 18.10 -2.90
CA GLU A 245 10.09 18.57 -1.54
C GLU A 245 9.97 17.49 -0.45
N ASN A 246 10.05 16.21 -0.80
CA ASN A 246 10.03 15.12 0.17
C ASN A 246 11.45 14.86 0.71
N VAL A 247 11.53 14.36 1.93
CA VAL A 247 12.76 13.84 2.54
C VAL A 247 12.64 12.32 2.63
N ILE A 248 13.45 11.60 1.87
CA ILE A 248 13.53 10.15 1.87
C ILE A 248 14.87 9.78 2.49
N SER A 249 14.87 9.11 3.65
CA SER A 249 16.10 8.85 4.39
C SER A 249 16.21 7.42 4.90
N ASN A 250 17.44 6.91 4.93
CA ASN A 250 17.78 5.61 5.51
C ASN A 250 16.93 4.47 4.94
N SER A 251 16.71 4.48 3.62
CA SER A 251 15.94 3.41 2.97
C SER A 251 16.75 2.11 2.97
N GLY A 252 16.15 0.99 3.40
CA GLY A 252 16.84 -0.30 3.52
C GLY A 252 17.32 -0.89 2.20
N LYS A 253 16.64 -0.57 1.09
CA LYS A 253 16.94 -1.05 -0.27
C LYS A 253 17.15 0.11 -1.26
N VAL A 254 16.10 0.84 -1.62
CA VAL A 254 16.17 1.93 -2.62
C VAL A 254 15.40 3.13 -2.11
N GLY A 255 15.92 4.34 -2.33
CA GLY A 255 15.23 5.58 -1.96
C GLY A 255 13.96 5.77 -2.79
N LEU A 256 14.11 5.81 -4.12
CA LEU A 256 13.02 5.91 -5.08
C LEU A 256 13.22 4.87 -6.21
N LEU A 257 12.26 3.95 -6.35
CA LEU A 257 12.28 2.90 -7.36
C LEU A 257 11.19 3.12 -8.41
N PHE A 258 11.59 3.27 -9.67
CA PHE A 258 10.71 3.10 -10.82
C PHE A 258 10.79 1.64 -11.30
N ARG A 259 9.74 0.87 -11.03
CA ARG A 259 9.68 -0.58 -11.26
C ARG A 259 9.43 -0.93 -12.72
N ASP A 260 10.07 -2.00 -13.16
CA ASP A 260 9.79 -2.62 -14.44
C ASP A 260 8.44 -3.36 -14.39
N ASP A 261 7.71 -3.29 -15.49
CA ASP A 261 6.51 -4.06 -15.72
C ASP A 261 6.39 -4.49 -17.18
N ALA A 262 7.05 -5.61 -17.48
CA ALA A 262 7.09 -6.19 -18.83
C ALA A 262 5.76 -6.82 -19.29
N ARG A 263 4.69 -6.78 -18.47
CA ARG A 263 3.42 -7.46 -18.78
C ARG A 263 2.57 -6.74 -19.83
N GLY A 264 2.87 -5.48 -20.15
CA GLY A 264 2.09 -4.70 -21.11
C GLY A 264 2.92 -3.79 -22.00
N LYS A 265 2.28 -3.26 -23.04
CA LYS A 265 2.95 -2.41 -24.06
C LYS A 265 3.44 -1.08 -23.51
N ASN A 266 2.82 -0.55 -22.46
CA ASN A 266 3.17 0.75 -21.88
C ASN A 266 2.84 0.83 -20.38
N PHE A 267 3.25 -0.19 -19.62
CA PHE A 267 2.97 -0.29 -18.18
C PHE A 267 4.06 0.34 -17.30
N TRP A 268 4.94 1.17 -17.85
CA TRP A 268 5.96 1.85 -17.05
C TRP A 268 5.47 3.16 -16.45
N ALA A 269 6.20 3.62 -15.43
CA ALA A 269 5.89 4.83 -14.68
C ALA A 269 6.32 6.10 -15.43
N ASN A 270 5.74 6.34 -16.60
CA ASN A 270 6.15 7.42 -17.49
C ASN A 270 5.66 8.80 -17.03
N ARG A 271 6.30 9.88 -17.52
CA ARG A 271 5.86 11.28 -17.33
C ARG A 271 5.73 11.70 -15.86
N ASN A 272 6.53 11.13 -14.97
CA ASN A 272 6.56 11.52 -13.58
C ASN A 272 7.67 12.56 -13.33
N THR A 273 7.41 13.47 -12.38
CA THR A 273 8.35 14.51 -11.98
C THR A 273 8.85 14.28 -10.56
N VAL A 274 10.17 14.28 -10.38
CA VAL A 274 10.87 14.19 -9.11
C VAL A 274 11.68 15.47 -8.93
N VAL A 275 11.22 16.38 -8.08
CA VAL A 275 11.79 17.73 -7.98
C VAL A 275 12.03 18.19 -6.54
N LYS A 276 13.20 18.77 -6.25
CA LYS A 276 13.51 19.34 -4.92
C LYS A 276 13.41 18.35 -3.76
N ASN A 277 13.52 17.05 -4.00
CA ASN A 277 13.54 16.05 -2.94
C ASN A 277 14.94 15.92 -2.35
N GLN A 278 15.00 15.52 -1.08
CA GLN A 278 16.22 15.07 -0.42
C GLN A 278 16.20 13.55 -0.31
N ILE A 279 17.21 12.88 -0.85
CA ILE A 279 17.34 11.42 -0.78
C ILE A 279 18.66 11.08 -0.10
N ILE A 280 18.58 10.50 1.10
CA ILE A 280 19.70 10.38 2.03
C ILE A 280 19.89 8.90 2.41
N ASN A 281 21.12 8.38 2.28
CA ASN A 281 21.53 7.06 2.77
C ASN A 281 20.63 5.90 2.30
N SER A 282 20.63 5.62 1.00
CA SER A 282 19.80 4.55 0.42
C SER A 282 20.55 3.23 0.25
N GLY A 283 19.92 2.14 0.67
CA GLY A 283 20.35 0.77 0.44
C GLY A 283 21.57 0.32 1.23
N ALA A 284 21.93 -0.94 0.99
CA ALA A 284 23.12 -1.61 1.52
C ALA A 284 24.39 -1.21 0.74
N GLU A 285 25.42 -2.05 0.71
CA GLU A 285 26.72 -1.73 0.08
C GLU A 285 26.66 -1.43 -1.42
N GLN A 286 25.71 -2.05 -2.14
CA GLN A 286 25.45 -1.83 -3.57
C GLN A 286 24.13 -1.06 -3.81
N GLY A 287 23.66 -0.33 -2.79
CA GLY A 287 22.41 0.40 -2.81
C GLY A 287 22.34 1.49 -3.88
N VAL A 288 21.13 1.83 -4.28
CA VAL A 288 20.84 2.89 -5.24
C VAL A 288 19.88 3.89 -4.60
N ALA A 289 20.15 5.20 -4.73
CA ALA A 289 19.23 6.22 -4.23
C ALA A 289 18.00 6.40 -5.15
N ILE A 290 18.20 6.53 -6.47
CA ILE A 290 17.13 6.49 -7.46
C ILE A 290 17.42 5.40 -8.49
N GLU A 291 16.56 4.39 -8.58
CA GLU A 291 16.69 3.29 -9.52
C GLU A 291 15.57 3.33 -10.56
N ILE A 292 15.94 3.40 -11.84
CA ILE A 292 15.01 3.46 -12.96
C ILE A 292 15.15 2.20 -13.79
N THR A 293 14.11 1.37 -13.81
CA THR A 293 14.11 0.08 -14.50
C THR A 293 13.05 0.01 -15.60
N GLY A 294 13.15 -1.03 -16.44
CA GLY A 294 12.24 -1.24 -17.56
C GLY A 294 12.34 -0.17 -18.64
N LYS A 295 11.25 0.03 -19.38
CA LYS A 295 11.13 1.05 -20.44
C LYS A 295 10.48 2.34 -19.93
N THR A 296 10.74 2.69 -18.68
CA THR A 296 10.28 3.95 -18.08
C THR A 296 10.84 5.13 -18.85
N SER A 297 10.00 6.10 -19.20
CA SER A 297 10.33 7.20 -20.10
C SER A 297 9.65 8.51 -19.70
N ASP A 298 10.13 9.60 -20.30
CA ASP A 298 9.65 10.97 -20.08
C ASP A 298 9.73 11.42 -18.61
N LEU A 299 10.75 10.94 -17.89
CA LEU A 299 10.98 11.36 -16.50
C LEU A 299 11.66 12.72 -16.44
N ILE A 300 11.26 13.53 -15.46
CA ILE A 300 11.95 14.77 -15.09
C ILE A 300 12.47 14.58 -13.67
N ILE A 301 13.79 14.61 -13.49
CA ILE A 301 14.45 14.53 -12.19
C ILE A 301 15.34 15.76 -12.06
N THR A 302 14.90 16.76 -11.31
CA THR A 302 15.54 18.07 -11.25
C THR A 302 15.65 18.64 -9.85
N ASP A 303 16.70 19.42 -9.58
CA ASP A 303 16.88 20.14 -8.32
C ASP A 303 16.87 19.27 -7.06
N ASN A 304 17.15 17.96 -7.16
CA ASN A 304 17.16 17.06 -6.00
C ASN A 304 18.53 17.09 -5.32
N THR A 305 18.54 16.91 -4.01
CA THR A 305 19.75 16.71 -3.21
C THR A 305 19.85 15.23 -2.84
N ILE A 306 20.81 14.51 -3.42
CA ILE A 306 21.01 13.07 -3.25
C ILE A 306 22.34 12.86 -2.55
N VAL A 307 22.30 12.35 -1.32
CA VAL A 307 23.46 12.34 -0.43
C VAL A 307 23.66 10.97 0.19
N GLU A 308 24.89 10.47 0.10
CA GLU A 308 25.38 9.39 0.95
C GLU A 308 26.31 9.97 2.01
N GLN A 309 25.92 9.88 3.28
CA GLN A 309 26.68 10.39 4.43
C GLN A 309 27.41 9.29 5.18
N ARG A 310 27.11 8.01 4.90
CA ARG A 310 27.78 6.86 5.51
C ARG A 310 29.12 6.62 4.81
N GLN A 311 29.86 5.62 5.29
CA GLN A 311 31.13 5.24 4.70
C GLN A 311 31.00 4.95 3.18
N PRO A 312 32.01 5.34 2.38
CA PRO A 312 32.00 5.10 0.94
C PRO A 312 31.94 3.60 0.67
N MET A 313 30.92 3.20 -0.08
CA MET A 313 30.67 1.83 -0.53
C MET A 313 30.34 1.87 -2.03
N GLN A 314 30.07 0.71 -2.64
CA GLN A 314 29.71 0.56 -4.06
C GLN A 314 28.29 1.06 -4.40
N ARG A 315 27.85 2.15 -3.75
CA ARG A 315 26.52 2.74 -3.91
C ARG A 315 26.47 3.70 -5.09
N THR A 316 25.28 3.81 -5.67
CA THR A 316 25.00 4.67 -6.83
C THR A 316 23.96 5.73 -6.46
N GLY A 317 24.18 6.98 -6.88
CA GLY A 317 23.19 8.05 -6.72
C GLY A 317 21.96 7.79 -7.59
N ILE A 318 22.11 7.86 -8.92
CA ILE A 318 21.05 7.56 -9.88
C ILE A 318 21.50 6.44 -10.81
N ARG A 319 20.72 5.37 -10.93
CA ARG A 319 20.92 4.31 -11.93
C ARG A 319 19.80 4.32 -12.96
N ILE A 320 20.17 4.39 -14.23
CA ILE A 320 19.25 4.34 -15.36
C ILE A 320 19.46 3.02 -16.09
N GLY A 321 18.44 2.16 -16.10
CA GLY A 321 18.48 0.86 -16.76
C GLY A 321 18.63 0.97 -18.29
N PRO A 322 19.15 -0.08 -18.94
CA PRO A 322 19.56 -0.05 -20.35
C PRO A 322 18.40 0.19 -21.33
N ASP A 323 17.19 -0.20 -20.95
CA ASP A 323 15.98 -0.08 -21.78
C ASP A 323 15.13 1.15 -21.46
N ALA A 324 15.56 1.97 -20.48
CA ALA A 324 14.83 3.18 -20.10
C ALA A 324 14.81 4.18 -21.27
N GLY A 325 13.69 4.90 -21.42
CA GLY A 325 13.54 5.94 -22.42
C GLY A 325 14.14 7.27 -21.97
N THR A 326 13.47 8.37 -22.31
CA THR A 326 13.92 9.72 -21.96
C THR A 326 13.91 9.93 -20.45
N VAL A 327 15.04 10.37 -19.90
CA VAL A 327 15.17 10.82 -18.50
C VAL A 327 15.90 12.15 -18.54
N LYS A 328 15.21 13.24 -18.19
CA LYS A 328 15.82 14.57 -18.08
C LYS A 328 16.37 14.74 -16.68
N LEU A 329 17.69 14.82 -16.58
CA LEU A 329 18.42 15.19 -15.37
C LEU A 329 18.86 16.66 -15.48
N ALA A 330 18.55 17.49 -14.48
CA ALA A 330 19.02 18.87 -14.41
C ALA A 330 19.25 19.29 -12.96
N ASP A 331 20.31 20.05 -12.68
CA ASP A 331 20.52 20.73 -11.39
C ASP A 331 20.44 19.84 -10.12
N ASN A 332 20.65 18.53 -10.25
CA ASN A 332 20.70 17.62 -9.12
C ASN A 332 22.08 17.67 -8.44
N GLN A 333 22.09 17.79 -7.12
CA GLN A 333 23.30 17.75 -6.31
C GLN A 333 23.49 16.32 -5.79
N ILE A 334 24.52 15.62 -6.28
CA ILE A 334 24.78 14.21 -5.94
C ILE A 334 26.16 14.09 -5.29
N GLN A 335 26.22 13.63 -4.05
CA GLN A 335 27.47 13.55 -3.29
C GLN A 335 27.59 12.30 -2.41
N GLY A 336 28.82 11.83 -2.21
CA GLY A 336 29.14 10.70 -1.31
C GLY A 336 28.97 9.30 -1.92
N PHE A 337 28.54 9.18 -3.17
CA PHE A 337 28.39 7.89 -3.86
C PHE A 337 29.66 7.52 -4.63
N MET A 338 29.91 6.21 -4.79
CA MET A 338 30.96 5.75 -5.69
C MET A 338 30.64 6.16 -7.13
N LYS A 339 29.42 5.89 -7.58
CA LYS A 339 28.92 6.40 -8.86
C LYS A 339 27.82 7.42 -8.63
N SER A 340 28.03 8.67 -9.01
CA SER A 340 26.96 9.68 -8.95
C SER A 340 25.80 9.32 -9.88
N ILE A 341 26.12 8.98 -11.13
CA ILE A 341 25.16 8.54 -12.15
C ILE A 341 25.72 7.31 -12.86
N ASP A 342 24.91 6.26 -12.98
CA ASP A 342 25.18 5.04 -13.73
C ASP A 342 24.11 4.92 -14.83
N ASP A 343 24.37 5.54 -15.98
CA ASP A 343 23.49 5.47 -17.15
C ASP A 343 23.89 4.30 -18.04
N GLN A 344 23.06 3.26 -18.06
CA GLN A 344 23.34 2.00 -18.75
C GLN A 344 22.71 1.95 -20.15
N ARG A 345 22.04 3.03 -20.58
CA ARG A 345 21.47 3.13 -21.92
C ARG A 345 22.60 3.16 -22.96
N LYS A 346 22.33 2.62 -24.15
CA LYS A 346 23.28 2.75 -25.26
C LYS A 346 23.39 4.22 -25.65
N ALA A 347 24.61 4.71 -25.83
CA ALA A 347 24.84 6.01 -26.45
C ALA A 347 24.17 5.99 -27.84
N THR A 348 23.18 6.86 -28.03
CA THR A 348 22.51 7.08 -29.32
C THR A 348 23.32 8.00 -30.22
#